data_AF-A0A951URC1-F1
#
_entry.id   AF-A0A951URC1-F1
#
_cell.length_a   1.000
_cell.length_b   1.000
_cell.length_c   1.000
_cell.angle_alpha   90.00
_cell.angle_beta   90.00
_cell.angle_gamma   90.00
#
_symmetry.space_group_name_H-M   'P 1'
#
loop_
_entity.id
_entity.type
_entity.pdbx_description
1 polymer ?
#
loop_
_entity_poly.entity_id
_entity_poly.type
_entity_poly.pdbx_seq_one_letter_code
_entity_poly.pdbx_strand_id
1 'polypeptide(L)'
;MSLNIELLEQSFGKIKPHAEEFVASFYNNLFLVHPEVKPMFAETNMAKQQKQLLAALVFVINNLRKPEALGKTLEEMGARHAVYGTLPKHYPAVGAALLTTFEQYLQSDWTPAVKQAWTDAFEAITTLMLQGAAKLSPESEVL
;
A
#
# COMPACT_ATOMS: atom_id res chain seq x y z
N MET A 1 -12.54 -6.01 12.29
CA MET A 1 -11.56 -7.03 12.72
C MET A 1 -10.26 -6.32 13.06
N SER A 2 -9.55 -6.76 14.10
CA SER A 2 -8.21 -6.24 14.43
C SER A 2 -7.16 -6.87 13.52
N LEU A 3 -6.18 -6.08 13.05
CA LEU A 3 -5.09 -6.58 12.22
C LEU A 3 -4.23 -7.62 12.96
N ASN A 4 -3.76 -8.65 12.26
CA ASN A 4 -2.76 -9.58 12.78
C ASN A 4 -1.35 -8.97 12.65
N ILE A 5 -1.02 -8.09 13.60
CA ILE A 5 0.23 -7.32 13.61
C ILE A 5 1.47 -8.23 13.58
N GLU A 6 1.43 -9.34 14.32
CA GLU A 6 2.58 -10.25 14.45
C GLU A 6 2.90 -10.95 13.12
N LEU A 7 1.87 -11.43 12.39
CA LEU A 7 2.09 -11.99 11.05
C LEU A 7 2.61 -10.96 10.06
N LEU A 8 2.13 -9.71 10.12
CA LEU A 8 2.63 -8.63 9.26
C LEU A 8 4.10 -8.31 9.54
N GLU A 9 4.47 -8.15 10.81
CA GLU A 9 5.85 -7.87 11.24
C GLU A 9 6.81 -9.02 10.85
N GLN A 10 6.41 -10.27 11.13
CA GLN A 10 7.23 -11.45 10.84
C GLN A 10 7.40 -11.68 9.33
N SER A 11 6.31 -11.66 8.56
CA SER A 11 6.37 -11.89 7.12
C SER A 11 7.10 -10.76 6.40
N PHE A 12 6.88 -9.49 6.77
CA PHE A 12 7.67 -8.39 6.21
C PHE A 12 9.16 -8.50 6.57
N GLY A 13 9.48 -9.00 7.77
CA GLY A 13 10.84 -9.29 8.20
C GLY A 13 11.61 -10.22 7.24
N LYS A 14 10.93 -11.20 6.66
CA LYS A 14 11.51 -12.13 5.67
C LYS A 14 11.79 -11.49 4.32
N ILE A 15 11.08 -10.41 3.98
CA ILE A 15 11.29 -9.65 2.73
C ILE A 15 12.47 -8.68 2.84
N LYS A 16 12.81 -8.21 4.04
CA LYS A 16 13.83 -7.16 4.26
C LYS A 16 15.16 -7.37 3.51
N PRO A 17 15.75 -8.59 3.43
CA PRO A 17 16.98 -8.81 2.67
C PRO A 17 16.87 -8.50 1.17
N HIS A 18 15.66 -8.55 0.62
CA HIS A 18 15.35 -8.34 -0.81
C HIS A 18 14.41 -7.15 -1.02
N ALA A 19 14.37 -6.20 -0.09
CA ALA A 19 13.37 -5.13 -0.08
C ALA A 19 13.38 -4.24 -1.34
N GLU A 20 14.56 -3.98 -1.90
CA GLU A 20 14.70 -3.20 -3.15
C GLU A 20 14.18 -3.98 -4.35
N GLU A 21 14.52 -5.27 -4.45
CA GLU A 21 14.01 -6.15 -5.50
C GLU A 21 12.49 -6.31 -5.39
N PHE A 22 11.97 -6.46 -4.17
CA PHE A 22 10.55 -6.57 -3.89
C PHE A 22 9.76 -5.37 -4.44
N VAL A 23 10.20 -4.14 -4.16
CA VAL A 23 9.49 -2.95 -4.67
C VAL A 23 9.63 -2.78 -6.18
N ALA A 24 10.73 -3.23 -6.78
CA ALA A 24 10.86 -3.26 -8.23
C ALA A 24 9.88 -4.27 -8.86
N SER A 25 9.81 -5.48 -8.32
CA SER A 25 8.86 -6.52 -8.73
C SER A 25 7.41 -6.10 -8.55
N PHE A 26 7.09 -5.35 -7.50
CA PHE A 26 5.78 -4.74 -7.32
C PHE A 26 5.36 -3.86 -8.51
N TYR A 27 6.21 -2.93 -8.95
CA TYR A 27 5.87 -2.06 -10.10
C TYR A 27 5.81 -2.85 -11.40
N ASN A 28 6.65 -3.86 -11.57
CA ASN A 28 6.57 -4.76 -12.73
C ASN A 28 5.23 -5.51 -12.77
N ASN A 29 4.83 -6.12 -11.65
CA ASN A 29 3.54 -6.81 -11.51
C ASN A 29 2.37 -5.85 -11.76
N LEU A 30 2.41 -4.64 -11.18
CA LEU A 30 1.39 -3.62 -11.36
C LEU A 30 1.23 -3.23 -12.84
N PHE A 31 2.31 -2.88 -13.52
CA PHE A 31 2.23 -2.42 -14.91
C PHE A 31 1.99 -3.53 -15.92
N LEU A 32 2.33 -4.78 -15.58
CA LEU A 32 2.03 -5.94 -16.40
C LEU A 32 0.53 -6.26 -16.41
N VAL A 33 -0.10 -6.25 -15.23
CA VAL A 33 -1.51 -6.63 -15.07
C VAL A 33 -2.44 -5.44 -15.30
N HIS A 34 -2.01 -4.25 -14.90
CA HIS A 34 -2.77 -3.00 -14.96
C HIS A 34 -2.03 -1.93 -15.78
N PRO A 35 -1.83 -2.13 -17.09
CA PRO A 35 -1.13 -1.15 -17.93
C PRO A 35 -1.83 0.22 -17.94
N GLU A 36 -3.13 0.29 -17.64
CA GLU A 36 -3.91 1.52 -17.53
C GLU A 36 -3.43 2.48 -16.43
N VAL A 37 -2.73 1.99 -15.40
CA VAL A 37 -2.18 2.87 -14.35
C VAL A 37 -0.79 3.42 -14.71
N LYS A 38 -0.11 2.83 -15.68
CA LYS A 38 1.25 3.23 -16.09
C LYS A 38 1.37 4.71 -16.48
N PRO A 39 0.40 5.33 -17.20
CA PRO A 39 0.46 6.75 -17.52
C PRO A 39 0.54 7.68 -16.30
N MET A 40 0.01 7.27 -15.14
CA MET A 40 0.12 8.04 -13.89
C MET A 40 1.56 8.16 -13.40
N PHE A 41 2.46 7.31 -13.89
CA PHE A 41 3.88 7.28 -13.53
C PHE A 41 4.80 7.78 -14.67
N ALA A 42 4.25 8.31 -15.77
CA ALA A 42 5.02 8.66 -16.97
C ALA A 42 6.12 9.71 -16.70
N GLU A 43 5.84 10.69 -15.84
CA GLU A 43 6.79 11.76 -15.45
C GLU A 43 7.47 11.49 -14.10
N THR A 44 7.28 10.29 -13.54
CA THR A 44 7.79 9.92 -12.22
C THR A 44 9.18 9.31 -12.32
N ASN A 45 10.11 9.79 -11.49
CA ASN A 45 11.38 9.09 -11.29
C ASN A 45 11.14 7.76 -10.55
N MET A 46 11.13 6.65 -11.30
CA MET A 46 10.79 5.34 -10.77
C MET A 46 11.75 4.84 -9.68
N ALA A 47 13.03 5.17 -9.75
CA ALA A 47 13.99 4.81 -8.69
C ALA A 47 13.67 5.53 -7.37
N LYS A 48 13.29 6.81 -7.44
CA LYS A 48 12.82 7.56 -6.27
C LYS A 48 11.49 7.00 -5.77
N GLN A 49 10.57 6.67 -6.69
CA GLN A 49 9.24 6.15 -6.37
C GLN A 49 9.29 4.78 -5.67
N GLN A 50 10.18 3.89 -6.10
CA GLN A 50 10.46 2.61 -5.43
C GLN A 50 10.93 2.83 -3.98
N LYS A 51 11.84 3.78 -3.75
CA LYS A 51 12.30 4.15 -2.40
C LYS A 51 11.16 4.71 -1.54
N GLN A 52 10.28 5.54 -2.11
CA GLN A 52 9.12 6.08 -1.39
C GLN A 52 8.14 4.97 -0.99
N LEU A 53 7.86 4.02 -1.88
CA LEU A 53 7.02 2.86 -1.55
C LEU A 53 7.62 2.02 -0.43
N LEU A 54 8.92 1.71 -0.51
CA LEU A 54 9.60 0.96 0.53
C LEU A 54 9.54 1.69 1.88
N ALA A 55 9.81 3.00 1.88
CA ALA A 55 9.73 3.82 3.09
C ALA A 55 8.31 3.83 3.68
N ALA A 56 7.27 3.89 2.84
CA ALA A 56 5.88 3.82 3.27
C ALA A 56 5.55 2.45 3.92
N LEU A 57 5.97 1.35 3.31
CA LEU A 57 5.78 0.00 3.88
C LEU A 57 6.48 -0.15 5.24
N VAL A 58 7.74 0.27 5.33
CA VAL A 58 8.50 0.26 6.58
C VAL A 58 7.83 1.13 7.65
N PHE A 59 7.37 2.32 7.27
CA PHE A 59 6.66 3.22 8.17
C PHE A 59 5.39 2.57 8.73
N VAL A 60 4.55 1.96 7.87
CA VAL A 60 3.34 1.26 8.28
C VAL A 60 3.68 0.16 9.29
N ILE A 61 4.60 -0.74 8.93
CA ILE A 61 4.99 -1.87 9.79
C ILE A 61 5.49 -1.39 11.16
N ASN A 62 6.35 -0.36 11.20
CA ASN A 62 6.89 0.18 12.45
C ASN A 62 5.84 0.89 13.33
N ASN A 63 4.67 1.22 12.79
CA ASN A 63 3.62 1.97 13.49
C ASN A 63 2.29 1.19 13.61
N LEU A 64 2.23 -0.08 13.24
CA LEU A 64 1.01 -0.91 13.37
C LEU A 64 0.46 -0.94 14.81
N ARG A 65 1.33 -0.80 15.81
CA ARG A 65 0.97 -0.76 17.24
C ARG A 65 0.56 0.63 17.75
N LYS A 66 0.51 1.63 16.87
CA LYS A 66 0.11 3.02 17.15
C LYS A 66 -1.03 3.46 16.21
N PRO A 67 -2.21 2.82 16.31
CA PRO A 67 -3.26 2.93 15.31
C PRO A 67 -3.76 4.37 15.08
N GLU A 68 -3.86 5.18 16.12
CA GLU A 68 -4.32 6.58 15.99
C GLU A 68 -3.32 7.44 15.20
N ALA A 69 -2.03 7.37 15.56
CA ALA A 69 -0.99 8.12 14.87
C ALA A 69 -0.79 7.65 13.43
N LEU A 70 -0.80 6.33 13.21
CA LEU A 70 -0.74 5.73 11.88
C LEU A 70 -1.94 6.16 11.03
N GLY A 71 -3.14 6.14 11.61
CA GLY A 71 -4.37 6.56 10.96
C GLY A 71 -4.29 7.98 10.40
N LYS A 72 -3.88 8.94 11.24
CA LYS A 72 -3.71 10.33 10.82
C LYS A 72 -2.72 10.47 9.65
N THR A 73 -1.57 9.80 9.72
CA THR A 73 -0.58 9.86 8.63
C THR A 73 -1.10 9.22 7.34
N LEU A 74 -1.88 8.13 7.42
CA LEU A 74 -2.48 7.50 6.26
C LEU A 74 -3.56 8.37 5.62
N GLU A 75 -4.35 9.09 6.40
CA GLU A 75 -5.28 10.10 5.87
C GLU A 75 -4.52 11.23 5.14
N GLU A 76 -3.49 11.81 5.75
CA GLU A 76 -2.65 12.85 5.12
C GLU A 76 -1.97 12.33 3.84
N MET A 77 -1.59 11.06 3.82
CA MET A 77 -1.05 10.40 2.63
C MET A 77 -2.12 10.27 1.55
N GLY A 78 -3.33 9.85 1.90
CA GLY A 78 -4.48 9.75 1.00
C GLY A 78 -4.87 11.08 0.37
N ALA A 79 -4.88 12.16 1.17
CA ALA A 79 -5.08 13.52 0.69
C ALA A 79 -4.07 13.89 -0.41
N ARG A 80 -2.78 13.62 -0.20
CA ARG A 80 -1.76 13.83 -1.24
C ARG A 80 -1.97 12.97 -2.49
N HIS A 81 -2.37 11.71 -2.32
CA HIS A 81 -2.63 10.81 -3.45
C HIS A 81 -3.81 11.26 -4.30
N ALA A 82 -4.83 11.88 -3.70
CA ALA A 82 -5.94 12.50 -4.42
C ALA A 82 -5.45 13.65 -5.32
N VAL A 83 -4.54 14.49 -4.81
CA VAL A 83 -3.90 15.57 -5.61
C VAL A 83 -3.10 15.01 -6.79
N TYR A 84 -2.51 13.81 -6.64
CA TYR A 84 -1.83 13.12 -7.74
C TYR A 84 -2.78 12.46 -8.76
N GLY A 85 -4.10 12.59 -8.59
CA GLY A 85 -5.10 11.98 -9.46
C GLY A 85 -5.41 10.52 -9.13
N THR A 86 -5.05 10.03 -7.94
CA THR A 86 -5.44 8.68 -7.50
C THR A 86 -6.93 8.63 -7.17
N LEU A 87 -7.64 7.70 -7.80
CA LEU A 87 -9.08 7.50 -7.63
C LEU A 87 -9.34 6.18 -6.88
N PRO A 88 -10.52 6.01 -6.25
CA PRO A 88 -10.90 4.77 -5.57
C PRO A 88 -10.70 3.51 -6.43
N LYS A 89 -10.98 3.60 -7.74
CA LYS A 89 -10.81 2.51 -8.70
C LYS A 89 -9.36 2.05 -8.91
N HIS A 90 -8.36 2.83 -8.51
CA HIS A 90 -6.94 2.46 -8.67
C HIS A 90 -6.42 1.55 -7.53
N TYR A 91 -7.03 1.63 -6.33
CA TYR A 91 -6.56 0.87 -5.16
C TYR A 91 -6.64 -0.66 -5.35
N PRO A 92 -7.69 -1.25 -5.95
CA PRO A 92 -7.72 -2.69 -6.19
C PRO A 92 -6.53 -3.22 -7.00
N ALA A 93 -6.11 -2.49 -8.03
CA ALA A 93 -4.94 -2.85 -8.84
C ALA A 93 -3.64 -2.85 -8.02
N VAL A 94 -3.46 -1.82 -7.18
CA VAL A 94 -2.32 -1.71 -6.27
C VAL A 94 -2.31 -2.84 -5.25
N GLY A 95 -3.46 -3.16 -4.65
CA GLY A 95 -3.59 -4.24 -3.67
C GLY A 95 -3.27 -5.60 -4.28
N ALA A 96 -3.84 -5.90 -5.45
CA ALA A 96 -3.57 -7.15 -6.17
C ALA A 96 -2.08 -7.31 -6.52
N ALA A 97 -1.45 -6.25 -7.03
CA ALA A 97 -0.02 -6.25 -7.34
C ALA A 97 0.85 -6.44 -6.08
N LEU A 98 0.48 -5.81 -4.95
CA LEU A 98 1.20 -5.94 -3.70
C LEU A 98 1.10 -7.37 -3.14
N LEU A 99 -0.09 -7.95 -3.10
CA LEU A 99 -0.32 -9.32 -2.63
C LEU A 99 0.39 -10.35 -3.52
N THR A 100 0.36 -10.16 -4.84
CA THR A 100 1.09 -11.01 -5.81
C THR A 100 2.60 -10.97 -5.54
N THR A 101 3.13 -9.78 -5.27
CA THR A 101 4.56 -9.62 -4.95
C THR A 101 4.91 -10.30 -3.62
N PHE A 102 4.07 -10.19 -2.59
CA PHE A 102 4.28 -10.94 -1.34
C PHE A 102 4.28 -12.45 -1.56
N GLU A 103 3.36 -12.97 -2.35
CA GLU A 103 3.30 -14.39 -2.71
C GLU A 103 4.60 -14.88 -3.38
N GLN A 104 5.12 -14.12 -4.34
CA GLN A 104 6.35 -14.45 -5.07
C GLN A 104 7.57 -14.55 -4.16
N TYR A 105 7.67 -13.69 -3.15
CA TYR A 105 8.86 -13.62 -2.28
C TYR A 105 8.74 -14.46 -1.01
N LEU A 106 7.53 -14.65 -0.48
CA LEU A 106 7.33 -15.48 0.71
C LEU A 106 7.20 -16.96 0.35
N GLN A 107 6.73 -17.30 -0.85
CA GLN A 107 6.65 -18.68 -1.34
C GLN A 107 5.95 -19.62 -0.33
N SER A 108 6.66 -20.60 0.25
CA SER A 108 6.11 -21.51 1.27
C SER A 108 5.62 -20.80 2.53
N ASP A 109 6.13 -19.59 2.82
CA ASP A 109 5.69 -18.76 3.93
C ASP A 109 4.43 -17.93 3.63
N TRP A 110 3.96 -17.91 2.36
CA TRP A 110 2.70 -17.29 1.96
C TRP A 110 1.50 -18.18 2.31
N THR A 111 1.29 -18.38 3.61
CA THR A 111 0.17 -19.18 4.11
C THR A 111 -1.17 -18.43 3.96
N PRO A 112 -2.33 -19.12 4.00
CA PRO A 112 -3.63 -18.46 3.98
C PRO A 112 -3.79 -17.39 5.07
N ALA A 113 -3.22 -17.60 6.25
CA ALA A 113 -3.26 -16.64 7.35
C ALA A 113 -2.43 -15.38 7.05
N VAL A 114 -1.26 -15.53 6.42
CA VAL A 114 -0.42 -14.39 6.00
C VAL A 114 -1.10 -13.62 4.88
N LYS A 115 -1.69 -14.31 3.89
CA LYS A 115 -2.48 -13.69 2.82
C LYS A 115 -3.64 -12.87 3.39
N GLN A 116 -4.41 -13.44 4.32
CA GLN A 116 -5.51 -12.72 4.95
C GLN A 116 -5.02 -11.49 5.73
N ALA A 117 -3.95 -11.62 6.50
CA ALA A 117 -3.38 -10.51 7.27
C ALA A 117 -2.98 -9.32 6.37
N TRP A 118 -2.31 -9.59 5.23
CA TRP A 118 -1.95 -8.55 4.28
C TRP A 118 -3.15 -7.97 3.52
N THR A 119 -4.16 -8.79 3.24
CA THR A 119 -5.42 -8.32 2.63
C THR A 119 -6.13 -7.34 3.58
N ASP A 120 -6.32 -7.73 4.84
CA ASP A 120 -6.95 -6.89 5.87
C ASP A 120 -6.17 -5.59 6.10
N ALA A 121 -4.83 -5.67 6.13
CA ALA A 121 -3.97 -4.50 6.28
C ALA A 121 -4.11 -3.54 5.10
N PHE A 122 -4.12 -4.06 3.87
CA PHE A 122 -4.29 -3.23 2.68
C PHE A 122 -5.67 -2.57 2.62
N GLU A 123 -6.73 -3.28 2.99
CA GLU A 123 -8.09 -2.73 3.08
C GLU A 123 -8.19 -1.62 4.13
N ALA A 124 -7.59 -1.82 5.31
CA ALA A 124 -7.55 -0.81 6.37
C ALA A 124 -6.79 0.46 5.91
N ILE A 125 -5.62 0.29 5.28
CA ILE A 125 -4.84 1.39 4.71
C ILE A 125 -5.64 2.14 3.65
N THR A 126 -6.25 1.41 2.71
CA THR A 126 -7.07 1.99 1.64
C THR A 126 -8.23 2.80 2.21
N THR A 127 -8.91 2.27 3.23
CA THR A 127 -10.02 2.97 3.90
C THR A 127 -9.56 4.32 4.47
N LEU A 128 -8.45 4.33 5.21
CA LEU A 128 -7.91 5.56 5.81
C LEU A 128 -7.43 6.56 4.75
N MET A 129 -6.78 6.08 3.69
CA MET A 129 -6.36 6.94 2.58
C MET A 129 -7.56 7.56 1.86
N LEU A 130 -8.62 6.80 1.63
CA LEU A 130 -9.86 7.31 1.02
C LEU A 130 -10.57 8.33 1.91
N GLN A 131 -10.58 8.13 3.23
CA GLN A 131 -11.08 9.12 4.18
C GLN A 131 -10.30 10.44 4.09
N GLY A 132 -8.97 10.36 4.03
CA GLY A 132 -8.13 11.53 3.84
C GLY A 132 -8.34 12.24 2.50
N ALA A 133 -8.50 11.47 1.41
CA ALA A 133 -8.82 12.00 0.09
C ALA A 133 -10.16 12.75 0.05
N ALA A 134 -11.18 12.21 0.72
CA ALA A 134 -12.52 12.83 0.79
C ALA A 134 -12.50 14.20 1.50
N LYS A 135 -11.61 14.41 2.49
CA LYS A 135 -11.47 15.70 3.19
C LYS A 135 -10.98 16.85 2.31
N LEU A 136 -10.38 16.55 1.15
CA LEU A 136 -9.98 17.56 0.16
C LEU A 136 -11.09 17.88 -0.86
N SER A 137 -12.19 17.11 -0.88
CA SER A 137 -13.29 17.37 -1.80
C SER A 137 -14.21 18.45 -1.21
N PRO A 138 -14.47 19.55 -1.93
CA PRO A 138 -15.30 20.67 -1.46
C PRO A 138 -16.80 20.33 -1.27
N GLU A 139 -17.23 19.08 -1.47
CA GLU A 139 -18.61 18.63 -1.25
C GLU A 139 -18.94 18.33 0.23
N SER A 140 -18.02 18.59 1.17
CA SER A 140 -18.25 18.36 2.61
C SER A 140 -18.93 19.54 3.34
N GLU A 141 -19.30 20.62 2.65
CA GLU A 141 -20.08 21.75 3.17
C GLU A 141 -21.50 21.84 2.58
N VAL A 142 -22.23 20.73 2.38
CA VAL A 142 -23.69 20.80 2.20
C VAL A 142 -24.37 19.59 2.81
N LEU A 143 -24.64 19.63 4.12
CA LEU A 143 -25.86 19.09 4.76
C LEU A 143 -26.15 19.89 6.04
#